data_AF-A0A4R6L084-F1
#
_entry.id   AF-A0A4R6L084-F1
#
_cell.length_a   1.000
_cell.length_b   1.000
_cell.length_c   1.000
_cell.angle_alpha   90.00
_cell.angle_beta   90.00
_cell.angle_gamma   90.00
#
_symmetry.space_group_name_H-M   'P 1'
#
loop_
_entity.id
_entity.type
_entity.pdbx_description
1 polymer ?
#
loop_
_entity_poly.entity_id
_entity_poly.type
_entity_poly.pdbx_seq_one_letter_code
_entity_poly.pdbx_strand_id
1 'polypeptide(L)'
;MLSDRFRLPAFLLAVALLLSCLTSTATAQVQATFKVLAFYSGTWDAAHIDFEKEANQRFPEFGAQNGFTYTATNNWDQLNNLSASQYQVVMFLDDSPHTDAQRNGFKNYMDNGGAFFGFHVAAYNDASGGWPWFNNTLLGTGRFQSNTWGPTAVTLRTENRSHPALVNTGATFRSSVSEWYSWQNDLRNNPDIQILASIDNSSFPVGTDPNQTWYGGYYPLIWTNKNYKMIYANFGHNAMNYETNTRLSSTFDSPAQNQFMMDALKWLGGAGTTPPVDQPSPTTWYSIANKANGKCVDARAAGTANGTVIEQYSCNGTQAQQFQFQPTSGGFTRVNNRNDATKVIDVTGVSVADNAGLQLWTYSNGNNQQWQAVSEGSGYFHFVSRLSNKCLTVPNGSIADSTQLVQLTCNGSAAQSFKLTAG
;
A
#
# COMPACT_ATOMS: atom_id res chain seq x y z
N MET A 1 -75.18 18.19 42.33
CA MET A 1 -74.21 17.09 42.21
C MET A 1 -73.54 17.21 40.85
N LEU A 2 -72.21 17.36 40.88
CA LEU A 2 -71.21 17.37 39.80
C LEU A 2 -71.62 17.87 38.40
N SER A 3 -70.98 18.97 37.98
CA SER A 3 -70.14 18.95 36.76
C SER A 3 -69.30 20.20 36.67
N ASP A 4 -68.06 20.11 37.17
CA ASP A 4 -66.99 21.05 36.84
C ASP A 4 -66.51 20.78 35.41
N ARG A 5 -66.63 21.77 34.53
CA ARG A 5 -65.82 21.86 33.31
C ARG A 5 -65.26 23.28 33.20
N PHE A 6 -64.02 23.41 33.67
CA PHE A 6 -63.16 24.57 33.47
C PHE A 6 -62.84 24.76 31.97
N ARG A 7 -63.02 26.00 31.51
CA ARG A 7 -62.38 26.56 30.31
C ARG A 7 -61.01 27.11 30.71
N LEU A 8 -59.96 26.85 29.94
CA LEU A 8 -58.74 27.69 29.82
C LEU A 8 -57.94 27.24 28.56
N PRO A 9 -57.07 28.09 27.98
CA PRO A 9 -57.15 28.51 26.59
C PRO A 9 -56.00 27.96 25.73
N ALA A 10 -56.19 28.09 24.42
CA ALA A 10 -55.19 27.78 23.40
C ALA A 10 -53.94 28.66 23.53
N PHE A 11 -52.94 28.20 24.28
CA PHE A 11 -51.61 28.80 24.31
C PHE A 11 -50.59 27.74 24.75
N LEU A 12 -50.30 26.75 23.91
CA LEU A 12 -49.18 25.81 24.07
C LEU A 12 -49.03 24.95 22.80
N LEU A 13 -48.86 25.58 21.64
CA LEU A 13 -48.54 24.85 20.41
C LEU A 13 -47.63 25.67 19.49
N ALA A 14 -46.59 26.29 20.05
CA ALA A 14 -45.61 27.05 19.25
C ALA A 14 -44.18 27.02 19.84
N VAL A 15 -43.84 26.04 20.69
CA VAL A 15 -42.48 25.92 21.27
C VAL A 15 -41.88 24.50 21.13
N ALA A 16 -42.56 23.56 20.48
CA ALA A 16 -42.05 22.19 20.28
C ALA A 16 -41.74 21.86 18.81
N LEU A 17 -41.36 22.86 18.00
CA LEU A 17 -41.06 22.67 16.57
C LEU A 17 -39.70 23.24 16.14
N LEU A 18 -38.79 23.50 17.09
CA LEU A 18 -37.49 24.14 16.83
C LEU A 18 -36.28 23.45 17.49
N LEU A 19 -36.36 22.18 17.88
CA LEU A 19 -35.20 21.42 18.36
C LEU A 19 -35.20 19.94 17.95
N SER A 20 -35.57 19.67 16.70
CA SER A 20 -35.15 18.43 16.02
C SER A 20 -34.40 18.79 14.74
N CYS A 21 -33.35 19.60 14.88
CA CYS A 21 -32.23 19.54 13.95
C CYS A 21 -31.63 18.14 14.10
N LEU A 22 -32.18 17.20 13.34
CA LEU A 22 -31.52 15.95 13.01
C LEU A 22 -30.10 16.32 12.58
N THR A 23 -29.13 16.00 13.43
CA THR A 23 -27.74 15.89 13.03
C THR A 23 -27.63 14.69 12.10
N SER A 24 -28.20 14.78 10.90
CA SER A 24 -27.82 13.89 9.82
C SER A 24 -26.43 14.33 9.41
N THR A 25 -25.41 13.70 9.97
CA THR A 25 -24.07 13.74 9.39
C THR A 25 -24.15 13.02 8.05
N ALA A 26 -24.59 13.74 7.01
CA ALA A 26 -24.48 13.27 5.64
C ALA A 26 -22.98 13.07 5.39
N THR A 27 -22.53 11.82 5.38
CA THR A 27 -21.17 11.48 5.00
C THR A 27 -20.97 11.93 3.57
N ALA A 28 -20.06 12.87 3.35
CA ALA A 28 -19.74 13.37 2.01
C ALA A 28 -19.30 12.20 1.12
N GLN A 29 -20.03 11.96 0.02
CA GLN A 29 -19.65 10.96 -0.97
C GLN A 29 -18.56 11.52 -1.87
N VAL A 30 -17.50 10.76 -2.07
CA VAL A 30 -16.41 11.09 -2.99
C VAL A 30 -16.83 10.65 -4.40
N GLN A 31 -16.65 11.53 -5.39
CA GLN A 31 -16.91 11.18 -6.78
C GLN A 31 -16.06 9.97 -7.21
N ALA A 32 -16.69 8.96 -7.80
CA ALA A 32 -15.97 7.78 -8.27
C ALA A 32 -15.05 8.11 -9.45
N THR A 33 -13.79 7.69 -9.36
CA THR A 33 -12.76 7.89 -10.40
C THR A 33 -12.38 6.60 -11.11
N PHE A 34 -12.73 5.44 -10.53
CA PHE A 34 -12.55 4.12 -11.15
C PHE A 34 -13.64 3.14 -10.73
N LYS A 35 -13.71 2.00 -11.43
CA LYS A 35 -14.71 0.95 -11.24
C LYS A 35 -14.06 -0.39 -10.92
N VAL A 36 -14.68 -1.10 -9.98
CA VAL A 36 -14.28 -2.41 -9.50
C VAL A 36 -15.35 -3.44 -9.86
N LEU A 37 -14.95 -4.55 -10.48
CA LEU A 37 -15.80 -5.73 -10.73
C LEU A 37 -15.30 -6.89 -9.87
N ALA A 38 -16.11 -7.31 -8.91
CA ALA A 38 -15.79 -8.42 -8.02
C ALA A 38 -16.53 -9.69 -8.44
N PHE A 39 -15.77 -10.77 -8.62
CA PHE A 39 -16.29 -12.09 -8.89
C PHE A 39 -16.34 -12.92 -7.61
N TYR A 40 -17.40 -13.71 -7.51
CA TYR A 40 -17.57 -14.69 -6.45
C TYR A 40 -18.37 -15.90 -6.95
N SER A 41 -18.27 -17.02 -6.25
CA SER A 41 -19.07 -18.22 -6.54
C SER A 41 -20.03 -18.56 -5.39
N GLY A 42 -19.62 -18.31 -4.15
CA GLY A 42 -20.41 -18.66 -2.96
C GLY A 42 -20.53 -20.17 -2.77
N THR A 43 -19.52 -20.93 -3.17
CA THR A 43 -19.56 -22.41 -3.28
C THR A 43 -18.64 -23.13 -2.29
N TRP A 44 -17.77 -22.41 -1.58
CA TRP A 44 -16.85 -22.99 -0.61
C TRP A 44 -17.52 -23.15 0.77
N ASP A 45 -16.71 -23.24 1.83
CA ASP A 45 -17.24 -23.44 3.17
C ASP A 45 -18.03 -22.21 3.67
N ALA A 46 -18.72 -22.39 4.81
CA ALA A 46 -19.54 -21.33 5.39
C ALA A 46 -18.78 -20.03 5.70
N ALA A 47 -17.47 -20.12 5.98
CA ALA A 47 -16.64 -18.98 6.33
C ALA A 47 -16.20 -18.17 5.11
N HIS A 48 -15.87 -18.83 3.99
CA HIS A 48 -15.62 -18.18 2.71
C HIS A 48 -16.87 -17.46 2.19
N ILE A 49 -18.03 -18.15 2.25
CA ILE A 49 -19.32 -17.58 1.85
C ILE A 49 -19.69 -16.38 2.74
N ASP A 50 -19.39 -16.45 4.04
CA ASP A 50 -19.68 -15.37 4.96
C ASP A 50 -18.78 -14.14 4.71
N PHE A 51 -17.48 -14.34 4.41
CA PHE A 51 -16.59 -13.26 3.96
C PHE A 51 -17.12 -12.58 2.69
N GLU A 52 -17.54 -13.36 1.68
CA GLU A 52 -18.08 -12.83 0.44
C GLU A 52 -19.33 -11.97 0.67
N LYS A 53 -20.26 -12.44 1.52
CA LYS A 53 -21.45 -11.67 1.91
C LYS A 53 -21.08 -10.35 2.58
N GLU A 54 -20.08 -10.34 3.46
CA GLU A 54 -19.58 -9.10 4.04
C GLU A 54 -18.96 -8.20 2.98
N ALA A 55 -18.07 -8.72 2.13
CA ALA A 55 -17.42 -7.96 1.08
C ALA A 55 -18.46 -7.25 0.19
N ASN A 56 -19.50 -7.97 -0.23
CA ASN A 56 -20.58 -7.44 -1.05
C ASN A 56 -21.42 -6.35 -0.34
N GLN A 57 -21.41 -6.29 0.99
CA GLN A 57 -22.05 -5.21 1.77
C GLN A 57 -21.09 -4.03 2.01
N ARG A 58 -19.83 -4.30 2.33
CA ARG A 58 -18.86 -3.30 2.80
C ARG A 58 -18.22 -2.52 1.65
N PHE A 59 -17.89 -3.17 0.53
CA PHE A 59 -17.20 -2.49 -0.58
C PHE A 59 -18.02 -1.38 -1.26
N PRO A 60 -19.35 -1.44 -1.38
CA PRO A 60 -20.15 -0.29 -1.81
C PRO A 60 -20.00 0.94 -0.89
N GLU A 61 -20.04 0.74 0.44
CA GLU A 61 -19.86 1.81 1.42
C GLU A 61 -18.45 2.41 1.33
N PHE A 62 -17.45 1.54 1.26
CA PHE A 62 -16.07 1.93 1.07
C PHE A 62 -15.84 2.67 -0.24
N GLY A 63 -16.46 2.21 -1.34
CA GLY A 63 -16.39 2.87 -2.65
C GLY A 63 -16.90 4.30 -2.61
N ALA A 64 -18.06 4.51 -1.97
CA ALA A 64 -18.63 5.84 -1.79
C ALA A 64 -17.73 6.80 -0.98
N GLN A 65 -16.93 6.26 -0.06
CA GLN A 65 -16.00 7.04 0.78
C GLN A 65 -14.62 7.23 0.12
N ASN A 66 -14.25 6.38 -0.84
CA ASN A 66 -12.89 6.30 -1.36
C ASN A 66 -12.79 6.55 -2.87
N GLY A 67 -13.90 6.92 -3.52
CA GLY A 67 -13.90 7.34 -4.92
C GLY A 67 -13.86 6.19 -5.92
N PHE A 68 -14.58 5.10 -5.66
CA PHE A 68 -14.78 4.03 -6.65
C PHE A 68 -16.18 3.45 -6.63
N THR A 69 -16.62 2.87 -7.75
CA THR A 69 -17.84 2.05 -7.77
C THR A 69 -17.50 0.58 -7.64
N TYR A 70 -18.35 -0.17 -6.96
CA TYR A 70 -18.21 -1.62 -6.79
C TYR A 70 -19.41 -2.34 -7.40
N THR A 71 -19.15 -3.31 -8.27
CA THR A 71 -20.13 -4.24 -8.82
C THR A 71 -19.70 -5.65 -8.49
N ALA A 72 -20.59 -6.45 -7.87
CA ALA A 72 -20.35 -7.88 -7.64
C ALA A 72 -21.11 -8.73 -8.67
N THR A 73 -20.55 -9.87 -9.04
CA THR A 73 -21.16 -10.82 -9.98
C THR A 73 -20.72 -12.25 -9.70
N ASN A 74 -21.65 -13.20 -9.85
CA ASN A 74 -21.34 -14.63 -9.92
C ASN A 74 -21.35 -15.16 -11.36
N ASN A 75 -21.60 -14.29 -12.34
CA ASN A 75 -21.47 -14.60 -13.75
C ASN A 75 -20.01 -14.43 -14.19
N TRP A 76 -19.22 -15.50 -14.10
CA TRP A 76 -17.81 -15.55 -14.51
C TRP A 76 -17.60 -15.34 -16.02
N ASP A 77 -18.62 -15.55 -16.86
CA ASP A 77 -18.51 -15.33 -18.32
C ASP A 77 -18.30 -13.86 -18.70
N GLN A 78 -18.51 -12.93 -17.77
CA GLN A 78 -18.13 -11.52 -17.98
C GLN A 78 -16.62 -11.36 -18.22
N LEU A 79 -15.77 -12.28 -17.72
CA LEU A 79 -14.33 -12.24 -17.98
C LEU A 79 -13.97 -12.46 -19.45
N ASN A 80 -14.80 -13.18 -20.21
CA ASN A 80 -14.48 -13.61 -21.57
C ASN A 80 -14.10 -12.44 -22.50
N ASN A 81 -14.70 -11.26 -22.27
CA ASN A 81 -14.52 -10.06 -23.09
C ASN A 81 -14.27 -8.79 -22.26
N LEU A 82 -13.83 -8.92 -21.00
CA LEU A 82 -13.63 -7.79 -20.10
C LEU A 82 -12.43 -6.93 -20.54
N SER A 83 -12.54 -5.60 -20.42
CA SER A 83 -11.42 -4.69 -20.65
C SER A 83 -11.25 -3.64 -19.54
N ALA A 84 -10.04 -3.10 -19.41
CA ALA A 84 -9.67 -2.10 -18.40
C ALA A 84 -10.42 -0.76 -18.55
N SER A 85 -11.01 -0.47 -19.73
CA SER A 85 -11.85 0.71 -19.94
C SER A 85 -13.24 0.54 -19.32
N GLN A 86 -13.72 -0.71 -19.18
CA GLN A 86 -14.99 -1.02 -18.53
C GLN A 86 -14.83 -1.06 -17.01
N TYR A 87 -13.82 -1.79 -16.53
CA TYR A 87 -13.50 -1.93 -15.10
C TYR A 87 -11.99 -1.89 -14.90
N GLN A 88 -11.52 -0.91 -14.13
CA GLN A 88 -10.09 -0.72 -13.89
C GLN A 88 -9.51 -1.79 -12.96
N VAL A 89 -10.34 -2.33 -12.06
CA VAL A 89 -9.93 -3.38 -11.12
C VAL A 89 -10.91 -4.54 -11.16
N VAL A 90 -10.38 -5.75 -11.24
CA VAL A 90 -11.08 -7.01 -11.02
C VAL A 90 -10.71 -7.55 -9.66
N MET A 91 -11.70 -8.01 -8.88
CA MET A 91 -11.47 -8.73 -7.63
C MET A 91 -11.96 -10.16 -7.74
N PHE A 92 -11.22 -11.11 -7.16
CA PHE A 92 -11.70 -12.47 -6.94
C PHE A 92 -11.84 -12.68 -5.44
N LEU A 93 -13.07 -12.81 -4.95
CA LEU A 93 -13.36 -12.89 -3.52
C LEU A 93 -13.12 -14.30 -2.97
N ASP A 94 -13.67 -15.32 -3.62
CA ASP A 94 -13.68 -16.68 -3.07
C ASP A 94 -13.44 -17.77 -4.12
N ASP A 95 -13.14 -17.42 -5.38
CA ASP A 95 -12.95 -18.43 -6.42
C ASP A 95 -12.12 -17.89 -7.58
N SER A 96 -11.89 -18.72 -8.60
CA SER A 96 -11.14 -18.37 -9.80
C SER A 96 -11.84 -18.91 -11.07
N PRO A 97 -11.46 -18.43 -12.27
CA PRO A 97 -12.06 -18.84 -13.55
C PRO A 97 -12.11 -20.37 -13.79
N HIS A 98 -13.29 -20.86 -14.16
CA HIS A 98 -13.60 -22.28 -14.32
C HIS A 98 -13.34 -22.82 -15.73
N THR A 99 -13.52 -21.99 -16.75
CA THR A 99 -13.39 -22.38 -18.16
C THR A 99 -12.19 -21.73 -18.83
N ASP A 100 -11.70 -22.33 -19.92
CA ASP A 100 -10.59 -21.76 -20.70
C ASP A 100 -10.94 -20.39 -21.31
N ALA A 101 -12.21 -20.16 -21.65
CA ALA A 101 -12.67 -18.85 -22.15
C ALA A 101 -12.50 -17.76 -21.06
N GLN A 102 -12.91 -18.06 -19.83
CA GLN A 102 -12.81 -17.13 -18.71
C GLN A 102 -11.35 -16.89 -18.32
N ARG A 103 -10.53 -17.97 -18.30
CA ARG A 103 -9.10 -17.90 -18.05
C ARG A 103 -8.38 -17.03 -19.09
N ASN A 104 -8.63 -17.29 -20.38
CA ASN A 104 -8.04 -16.51 -21.47
C ASN A 104 -8.51 -15.06 -21.44
N GLY A 105 -9.79 -14.82 -21.16
CA GLY A 105 -10.36 -13.48 -21.00
C GLY A 105 -9.69 -12.69 -19.88
N PHE A 106 -9.53 -13.28 -18.69
CA PHE A 106 -8.83 -12.65 -17.59
C PHE A 106 -7.34 -12.41 -17.86
N LYS A 107 -6.65 -13.38 -18.49
CA LYS A 107 -5.26 -13.18 -18.89
C LYS A 107 -5.13 -12.00 -19.86
N ASN A 108 -5.99 -11.93 -20.88
CA ASN A 108 -6.02 -10.82 -21.82
C ASN A 108 -6.32 -9.49 -21.11
N TYR A 109 -7.23 -9.48 -20.15
CA TYR A 109 -7.51 -8.30 -19.32
C TYR A 109 -6.25 -7.81 -18.59
N MET A 110 -5.52 -8.72 -17.93
CA MET A 110 -4.28 -8.39 -17.21
C MET A 110 -3.15 -7.92 -18.15
N ASP A 111 -3.00 -8.56 -19.31
CA ASP A 111 -1.98 -8.18 -20.31
C ASP A 111 -2.25 -6.80 -20.94
N ASN A 112 -3.50 -6.31 -20.88
CA ASN A 112 -3.92 -5.04 -21.49
C ASN A 112 -4.21 -3.94 -20.44
N GLY A 113 -3.48 -3.98 -19.32
CA GLY A 113 -3.49 -2.91 -18.32
C GLY A 113 -4.64 -2.97 -17.31
N GLY A 114 -5.38 -4.08 -17.26
CA GLY A 114 -6.29 -4.39 -16.17
C GLY A 114 -5.56 -4.59 -14.84
N ALA A 115 -6.27 -4.38 -13.74
CA ALA A 115 -5.73 -4.55 -12.39
C ALA A 115 -6.45 -5.66 -11.63
N PHE A 116 -5.74 -6.36 -10.74
CA PHE A 116 -6.28 -7.50 -10.01
C PHE A 116 -6.11 -7.38 -8.49
N PHE A 117 -7.14 -7.71 -7.73
CA PHE A 117 -7.06 -7.94 -6.29
C PHE A 117 -7.65 -9.31 -5.93
N GLY A 118 -6.79 -10.28 -5.64
CA GLY A 118 -7.21 -11.63 -5.26
C GLY A 118 -7.22 -11.85 -3.75
N PHE A 119 -8.18 -12.63 -3.26
CA PHE A 119 -8.32 -12.95 -1.85
C PHE A 119 -8.26 -14.46 -1.60
N HIS A 120 -7.47 -14.84 -0.60
CA HIS A 120 -7.55 -16.14 0.08
C HIS A 120 -7.71 -17.35 -0.86
N VAL A 121 -8.85 -18.04 -0.82
CA VAL A 121 -9.14 -19.28 -1.55
C VAL A 121 -9.19 -19.09 -3.07
N ALA A 122 -9.32 -17.85 -3.57
CA ALA A 122 -9.19 -17.58 -5.01
C ALA A 122 -7.82 -17.96 -5.59
N ALA A 123 -6.78 -18.11 -4.75
CA ALA A 123 -5.46 -18.61 -5.15
C ALA A 123 -5.25 -20.11 -4.88
N TYR A 124 -6.21 -20.78 -4.23
CA TYR A 124 -6.09 -22.19 -3.91
C TYR A 124 -6.00 -23.04 -5.19
N ASN A 125 -5.04 -23.95 -5.21
CA ASN A 125 -4.94 -24.96 -6.25
C ASN A 125 -4.22 -26.21 -5.72
N ASP A 126 -4.68 -27.37 -6.18
CA ASP A 126 -4.08 -28.67 -5.87
C ASP A 126 -3.23 -29.21 -7.04
N ALA A 127 -2.75 -30.45 -6.88
CA ALA A 127 -1.86 -31.08 -7.83
C ALA A 127 -2.49 -31.47 -9.18
N SER A 128 -3.82 -31.42 -9.32
CA SER A 128 -4.57 -32.21 -10.30
C SER A 128 -5.14 -31.46 -11.52
N GLY A 129 -5.13 -30.12 -11.56
CA GLY A 129 -5.75 -29.41 -12.68
C GLY A 129 -5.47 -27.90 -12.79
N GLY A 130 -4.35 -27.45 -12.22
CA GLY A 130 -4.05 -26.02 -12.06
C GLY A 130 -4.01 -25.22 -13.36
N TRP A 131 -4.16 -23.91 -13.24
CA TRP A 131 -3.99 -22.93 -14.30
C TRP A 131 -2.58 -22.33 -14.19
N PRO A 132 -1.57 -22.84 -14.94
CA PRO A 132 -0.17 -22.58 -14.62
C PRO A 132 0.22 -21.11 -14.73
N TRP A 133 -0.37 -20.38 -15.69
CA TRP A 133 -0.13 -18.94 -15.80
C TRP A 133 -0.60 -18.20 -14.54
N PHE A 134 -1.79 -18.50 -14.02
CA PHE A 134 -2.29 -17.84 -12.81
C PHE A 134 -1.45 -18.21 -11.58
N ASN A 135 -1.20 -19.50 -11.37
CA ASN A 135 -0.54 -20.01 -10.17
C ASN A 135 0.97 -19.72 -10.14
N ASN A 136 1.67 -19.90 -11.27
CA ASN A 136 3.13 -19.77 -11.34
C ASN A 136 3.57 -18.41 -11.87
N THR A 137 2.87 -17.85 -12.87
CA THR A 137 3.28 -16.57 -13.48
C THR A 137 2.69 -15.39 -12.75
N LEU A 138 1.37 -15.31 -12.58
CA LEU A 138 0.72 -14.16 -11.96
C LEU A 138 0.96 -14.13 -10.44
N LEU A 139 0.62 -15.21 -9.73
CA LEU A 139 0.72 -15.29 -8.27
C LEU A 139 2.14 -15.66 -7.80
N GLY A 140 2.85 -16.51 -8.54
CA GLY A 140 4.18 -17.03 -8.17
C GLY A 140 4.16 -18.16 -7.12
N THR A 141 3.00 -18.53 -6.60
CA THR A 141 2.81 -19.42 -5.45
C THR A 141 3.06 -20.88 -5.75
N GLY A 142 2.91 -21.30 -7.01
CA GLY A 142 2.85 -22.72 -7.32
C GLY A 142 1.57 -23.31 -6.74
N ARG A 143 1.69 -24.34 -5.90
CA ARG A 143 0.56 -25.05 -5.30
C ARG A 143 0.37 -24.66 -3.84
N PHE A 144 -0.84 -24.89 -3.33
CA PHE A 144 -1.09 -24.87 -1.89
C PHE A 144 -0.15 -25.87 -1.17
N GLN A 145 0.43 -25.47 -0.03
CA GLN A 145 1.32 -26.33 0.76
C GLN A 145 0.71 -26.71 2.11
N SER A 146 0.24 -25.74 2.88
CA SER A 146 -0.42 -25.98 4.17
C SER A 146 -1.23 -24.77 4.61
N ASN A 147 -2.05 -24.95 5.64
CA ASN A 147 -2.83 -23.89 6.27
C ASN A 147 -2.71 -23.95 7.80
N THR A 148 -3.11 -22.86 8.45
CA THR A 148 -3.45 -22.87 9.89
C THR A 148 -4.93 -23.16 10.09
N TRP A 149 -5.33 -23.82 11.18
CA TRP A 149 -6.74 -23.99 11.55
C TRP A 149 -7.02 -23.55 12.97
N GLY A 150 -8.30 -23.25 13.24
CA GLY A 150 -8.68 -22.33 14.29
C GLY A 150 -8.28 -20.90 13.90
N PRO A 151 -9.06 -20.25 13.01
CA PRO A 151 -8.75 -18.93 12.48
C PRO A 151 -8.32 -17.95 13.58
N THR A 152 -7.21 -17.25 13.36
CA THR A 152 -6.65 -16.28 14.32
C THR A 152 -6.23 -15.02 13.60
N ALA A 153 -6.33 -13.89 14.28
CA ALA A 153 -5.70 -12.67 13.79
C ALA A 153 -4.17 -12.76 13.98
N VAL A 154 -3.41 -12.15 13.08
CA VAL A 154 -1.94 -12.06 13.14
C VAL A 154 -1.50 -10.60 13.09
N THR A 155 -0.35 -10.32 13.70
CA THR A 155 0.36 -9.06 13.46
C THR A 155 1.16 -9.24 12.17
N LEU A 156 0.89 -8.41 11.18
CA LEU A 156 1.60 -8.38 9.92
C LEU A 156 2.76 -7.39 10.01
N ARG A 157 3.97 -7.83 9.65
CA ARG A 157 5.10 -6.94 9.38
C ARG A 157 4.96 -6.37 7.98
N THR A 158 5.06 -5.04 7.88
CA THR A 158 5.05 -4.33 6.59
C THR A 158 6.45 -4.39 5.98
N GLU A 159 6.62 -5.22 4.95
CA GLU A 159 7.91 -5.46 4.29
C GLU A 159 8.30 -4.32 3.35
N ASN A 160 7.31 -3.77 2.61
CA ASN A 160 7.51 -2.60 1.76
C ASN A 160 6.60 -1.44 2.17
N ARG A 161 7.07 -0.63 3.14
CA ARG A 161 6.35 0.52 3.70
C ARG A 161 6.17 1.71 2.75
N SER A 162 6.82 1.68 1.60
CA SER A 162 6.70 2.71 0.57
C SER A 162 5.62 2.41 -0.45
N HIS A 163 5.16 1.16 -0.52
CA HIS A 163 4.14 0.75 -1.47
C HIS A 163 2.85 1.54 -1.20
N PRO A 164 2.19 2.13 -2.21
CA PRO A 164 0.97 2.93 -2.03
C PRO A 164 -0.10 2.27 -1.14
N ALA A 165 -0.29 0.96 -1.30
CA ALA A 165 -1.20 0.15 -0.48
C ALA A 165 -0.87 0.10 1.04
N LEU A 166 0.35 0.45 1.44
CA LEU A 166 0.88 0.28 2.80
C LEU A 166 1.41 1.60 3.41
N VAL A 167 1.31 2.74 2.70
CA VAL A 167 1.88 4.00 3.19
C VAL A 167 1.22 4.48 4.48
N ASN A 168 -0.07 4.16 4.63
CA ASN A 168 -0.87 4.48 5.82
C ASN A 168 -0.92 3.33 6.82
N THR A 169 -0.17 2.26 6.60
CA THR A 169 -0.01 1.18 7.59
C THR A 169 1.26 1.41 8.42
N GLY A 170 1.25 0.89 9.65
CA GLY A 170 2.42 0.96 10.55
C GLY A 170 3.60 0.11 10.06
N ALA A 171 4.68 0.09 10.84
CA ALA A 171 5.75 -0.90 10.64
C ALA A 171 5.22 -2.33 10.78
N THR A 172 4.22 -2.46 11.64
CA THR A 172 3.34 -3.61 11.74
C THR A 172 1.89 -3.14 11.74
N PHE A 173 0.96 -4.02 11.41
CA PHE A 173 -0.48 -3.79 11.61
C PHE A 173 -1.19 -5.10 11.93
N ARG A 174 -2.30 -5.03 12.67
CA ARG A 174 -3.07 -6.20 13.09
C ARG A 174 -4.05 -6.59 11.97
N SER A 175 -4.10 -7.86 11.59
CA SER A 175 -5.14 -8.37 10.70
C SER A 175 -6.46 -8.60 11.44
N SER A 176 -7.55 -8.78 10.70
CA SER A 176 -8.73 -9.47 11.23
C SER A 176 -8.44 -10.97 11.40
N VAL A 177 -9.35 -11.70 12.03
CA VAL A 177 -9.26 -13.16 12.14
C VAL A 177 -9.36 -13.78 10.74
N SER A 178 -8.46 -14.72 10.43
CA SER A 178 -8.51 -15.51 9.20
C SER A 178 -7.85 -16.87 9.41
N GLU A 179 -8.20 -17.80 8.52
CA GLU A 179 -7.34 -18.92 8.14
C GLU A 179 -6.16 -18.41 7.28
N TRP A 180 -4.95 -18.96 7.44
CA TRP A 180 -3.75 -18.54 6.70
C TRP A 180 -3.16 -19.68 5.89
N TYR A 181 -2.76 -19.41 4.64
CA TYR A 181 -2.14 -20.40 3.73
C TYR A 181 -0.65 -20.16 3.52
N SER A 182 0.06 -21.26 3.31
CA SER A 182 1.43 -21.29 2.80
C SER A 182 1.47 -21.98 1.43
N TRP A 183 2.51 -21.68 0.68
CA TRP A 183 2.62 -22.01 -0.74
C TRP A 183 3.90 -22.80 -1.00
N GLN A 184 3.83 -23.71 -1.98
CA GLN A 184 4.93 -24.56 -2.37
C GLN A 184 6.19 -23.76 -2.73
N ASN A 185 6.00 -22.65 -3.47
CA ASN A 185 7.11 -21.80 -3.87
C ASN A 185 7.40 -20.77 -2.78
N ASP A 186 8.68 -20.67 -2.41
CA ASP A 186 9.16 -19.56 -1.61
C ASP A 186 9.21 -18.28 -2.46
N LEU A 187 8.23 -17.40 -2.25
CA LEU A 187 8.06 -16.17 -3.01
C LEU A 187 9.28 -15.23 -2.92
N ARG A 188 10.13 -15.36 -1.90
CA ARG A 188 11.37 -14.58 -1.77
C ARG A 188 12.37 -14.87 -2.90
N ASN A 189 12.28 -16.06 -3.49
CA ASN A 189 13.17 -16.48 -4.57
C ASN A 189 12.66 -16.07 -5.95
N ASN A 190 11.44 -15.52 -6.05
CA ASN A 190 10.89 -15.06 -7.31
C ASN A 190 11.19 -13.56 -7.50
N PRO A 191 12.07 -13.17 -8.45
CA PRO A 191 12.45 -11.77 -8.63
C PRO A 191 11.32 -10.90 -9.14
N ASP A 192 10.23 -11.47 -9.68
CA ASP A 192 9.06 -10.73 -10.13
C ASP A 192 8.12 -10.39 -8.97
N ILE A 193 8.22 -11.11 -7.84
CA ILE A 193 7.37 -10.90 -6.67
C ILE A 193 8.00 -9.88 -5.73
N GLN A 194 7.18 -8.93 -5.30
CA GLN A 194 7.49 -8.06 -4.17
C GLN A 194 6.53 -8.38 -3.03
N ILE A 195 7.09 -8.90 -1.94
CA ILE A 195 6.34 -9.16 -0.72
C ILE A 195 6.02 -7.82 -0.05
N LEU A 196 4.75 -7.61 0.26
CA LEU A 196 4.23 -6.37 0.84
C LEU A 196 4.06 -6.51 2.35
N ALA A 197 3.53 -7.66 2.82
CA ALA A 197 3.43 -7.97 4.23
C ALA A 197 3.59 -9.47 4.51
N SER A 198 4.16 -9.79 5.66
CA SER A 198 4.36 -11.16 6.16
C SER A 198 3.96 -11.27 7.62
N ILE A 199 3.81 -12.48 8.15
CA ILE A 199 3.57 -12.68 9.59
C ILE A 199 4.77 -12.14 10.39
N ASP A 200 4.50 -11.26 11.36
CA ASP A 200 5.48 -10.82 12.34
C ASP A 200 5.73 -11.92 13.39
N ASN A 201 6.98 -12.07 13.83
CA ASN A 201 7.40 -13.10 14.78
C ASN A 201 6.60 -13.06 16.11
N SER A 202 6.08 -11.90 16.51
CA SER A 202 5.23 -11.76 17.71
C SER A 202 3.90 -12.50 17.62
N SER A 203 3.49 -12.95 16.43
CA SER A 203 2.20 -13.62 16.22
C SER A 203 2.24 -15.11 16.52
N PHE A 204 3.42 -15.74 16.57
CA PHE A 204 3.51 -17.18 16.75
C PHE A 204 3.25 -17.59 18.21
N PRO A 205 2.56 -18.71 18.46
CA PRO A 205 1.97 -19.62 17.47
C PRO A 205 0.71 -19.06 16.77
N VAL A 206 0.52 -19.42 15.50
CA VAL A 206 -0.63 -19.01 14.67
C VAL A 206 -1.51 -20.22 14.36
N GLY A 207 -2.81 -20.10 14.60
CA GLY A 207 -3.75 -21.22 14.65
C GLY A 207 -3.93 -21.76 16.08
N THR A 208 -5.08 -22.38 16.34
CA THR A 208 -5.39 -23.01 17.63
C THR A 208 -5.59 -24.52 17.51
N ASP A 209 -5.73 -25.06 16.30
CA ASP A 209 -5.74 -26.50 16.07
C ASP A 209 -4.30 -27.06 16.16
N PRO A 210 -4.03 -28.03 17.05
CA PRO A 210 -2.67 -28.55 17.26
C PRO A 210 -2.04 -29.20 16.02
N ASN A 211 -2.84 -29.68 15.06
CA ASN A 211 -2.36 -30.30 13.82
C ASN A 211 -2.16 -29.28 12.69
N GLN A 212 -2.69 -28.07 12.84
CA GLN A 212 -2.64 -26.98 11.87
C GLN A 212 -2.26 -25.67 12.57
N THR A 213 -1.22 -25.72 13.38
CA THR A 213 -0.62 -24.54 14.05
C THR A 213 0.78 -24.31 13.51
N TRP A 214 1.10 -23.07 13.17
CA TRP A 214 2.47 -22.67 12.83
C TRP A 214 3.15 -22.10 14.08
N TYR A 215 4.33 -22.62 14.41
CA TYR A 215 5.09 -22.22 15.61
C TYR A 215 6.24 -21.23 15.30
N GLY A 216 6.49 -20.99 14.01
CA GLY A 216 7.53 -20.08 13.53
C GLY A 216 7.75 -20.28 12.04
N GLY A 217 8.39 -19.30 11.39
CA GLY A 217 8.69 -19.35 9.97
C GLY A 217 8.53 -17.98 9.31
N TYR A 218 8.68 -17.95 7.99
CA TYR A 218 8.46 -16.76 7.18
C TYR A 218 7.28 -17.02 6.24
N TYR A 219 6.17 -16.30 6.47
CA TYR A 219 4.94 -16.50 5.72
C TYR A 219 4.51 -15.17 5.08
N PRO A 220 4.76 -14.97 3.77
CA PRO A 220 4.23 -13.81 3.05
C PRO A 220 2.72 -13.97 2.89
N LEU A 221 1.95 -12.97 3.34
CA LEU A 221 0.49 -13.00 3.30
C LEU A 221 -0.08 -11.96 2.34
N ILE A 222 0.70 -10.96 1.96
CA ILE A 222 0.29 -9.94 0.98
C ILE A 222 1.48 -9.68 0.06
N TRP A 223 1.26 -9.71 -1.25
CA TRP A 223 2.31 -9.42 -2.23
C TRP A 223 1.74 -8.86 -3.55
N THR A 224 2.63 -8.29 -4.35
CA THR A 224 2.39 -7.88 -5.74
C THR A 224 3.37 -8.60 -6.65
N ASN A 225 2.95 -8.88 -7.88
CA ASN A 225 3.84 -9.23 -8.98
C ASN A 225 4.15 -7.97 -9.78
N LYS A 226 5.41 -7.59 -9.90
CA LYS A 226 5.84 -6.33 -10.54
C LYS A 226 5.52 -6.25 -12.03
N ASN A 227 5.29 -7.38 -12.68
CA ASN A 227 4.93 -7.44 -14.09
C ASN A 227 3.44 -7.15 -14.35
N TYR A 228 2.63 -7.09 -13.29
CA TYR A 228 1.18 -6.87 -13.37
C TYR A 228 0.72 -5.83 -12.36
N LYS A 229 -0.39 -5.15 -12.64
CA LYS A 229 -1.03 -4.29 -11.64
C LYS A 229 -1.90 -5.16 -10.72
N MET A 230 -1.28 -5.87 -9.79
CA MET A 230 -1.99 -6.86 -8.98
C MET A 230 -1.60 -6.83 -7.51
N ILE A 231 -2.53 -7.18 -6.62
CA ILE A 231 -2.23 -7.55 -5.24
C ILE A 231 -2.94 -8.87 -4.95
N TYR A 232 -2.26 -9.77 -4.28
CA TYR A 232 -2.92 -10.88 -3.59
C TYR A 232 -2.86 -10.64 -2.09
N ALA A 233 -3.98 -10.87 -1.41
CA ALA A 233 -4.08 -10.87 0.05
C ALA A 233 -4.61 -12.22 0.54
N ASN A 234 -3.90 -12.81 1.49
CA ASN A 234 -4.20 -14.16 1.96
C ASN A 234 -5.38 -14.23 2.92
N PHE A 235 -5.85 -13.13 3.50
CA PHE A 235 -7.05 -13.13 4.34
C PHE A 235 -8.33 -13.19 3.50
N GLY A 236 -9.41 -13.73 4.08
CA GLY A 236 -10.72 -13.84 3.42
C GLY A 236 -11.53 -15.03 3.93
N HIS A 237 -11.44 -15.32 5.23
CA HIS A 237 -12.10 -16.45 5.89
C HIS A 237 -12.51 -16.02 7.29
N ASN A 238 -13.81 -15.99 7.57
CA ASN A 238 -14.28 -15.62 8.90
C ASN A 238 -14.21 -16.83 9.87
N ALA A 239 -13.99 -16.58 11.15
CA ALA A 239 -14.30 -17.60 12.14
C ALA A 239 -15.81 -17.86 12.15
N MET A 240 -16.17 -19.14 12.07
CA MET A 240 -17.56 -19.60 12.07
C MET A 240 -17.76 -20.64 13.17
N ASN A 241 -18.93 -20.62 13.79
CA ASN A 241 -19.47 -21.79 14.47
C ASN A 241 -20.18 -22.64 13.41
N TYR A 242 -19.53 -23.72 12.97
CA TYR A 242 -20.04 -24.58 11.90
C TYR A 242 -21.25 -25.45 12.32
N GLU A 243 -21.45 -25.69 13.62
CA GLU A 243 -22.62 -26.44 14.12
C GLU A 243 -23.92 -25.64 13.96
N THR A 244 -23.84 -24.33 14.23
CA THR A 244 -24.99 -23.42 14.16
C THR A 244 -25.01 -22.56 12.90
N ASN A 245 -23.96 -22.65 12.08
CA ASN A 245 -23.72 -21.81 10.91
C ASN A 245 -23.78 -20.30 11.22
N THR A 246 -23.10 -19.88 12.30
CA THR A 246 -23.09 -18.48 12.76
C THR A 246 -21.68 -17.87 12.72
N ARG A 247 -21.61 -16.59 12.33
CA ARG A 247 -20.36 -15.80 12.30
C ARG A 247 -19.84 -15.53 13.70
N LEU A 248 -18.52 -15.69 13.88
CA LEU A 248 -17.80 -15.37 15.12
C LEU A 248 -16.79 -14.22 14.97
N SER A 249 -16.43 -13.85 13.73
CA SER A 249 -15.56 -12.70 13.45
C SER A 249 -15.93 -12.04 12.12
N SER A 250 -15.52 -10.79 11.90
CA SER A 250 -15.58 -10.15 10.58
C SER A 250 -14.19 -10.01 9.97
N THR A 251 -14.08 -10.24 8.67
CA THR A 251 -12.87 -9.91 7.89
C THR A 251 -12.60 -8.40 7.93
N PHE A 252 -13.61 -7.59 8.21
CA PHE A 252 -13.53 -6.12 8.23
C PHE A 252 -13.41 -5.54 9.65
N ASP A 253 -13.15 -6.36 10.69
CA ASP A 253 -12.99 -5.87 12.07
C ASP A 253 -11.71 -5.07 12.30
N SER A 254 -10.65 -5.28 11.50
CA SER A 254 -9.40 -4.52 11.63
C SER A 254 -9.41 -3.22 10.81
N PRO A 255 -9.35 -2.03 11.46
CA PRO A 255 -9.27 -0.76 10.75
C PRO A 255 -8.01 -0.63 9.90
N ALA A 256 -6.87 -1.18 10.35
CA ALA A 256 -5.62 -1.08 9.61
C ALA A 256 -5.61 -1.99 8.38
N GLN A 257 -6.22 -3.18 8.45
CA GLN A 257 -6.43 -4.03 7.28
C GLN A 257 -7.39 -3.37 6.28
N ASN A 258 -8.47 -2.76 6.77
CA ASN A 258 -9.41 -2.01 5.92
C ASN A 258 -8.69 -0.84 5.22
N GLN A 259 -7.84 -0.10 5.95
CA GLN A 259 -7.03 0.97 5.37
C GLN A 259 -6.11 0.44 4.27
N PHE A 260 -5.42 -0.68 4.50
CA PHE A 260 -4.64 -1.36 3.45
C PHE A 260 -5.49 -1.69 2.22
N MET A 261 -6.67 -2.30 2.40
CA MET A 261 -7.54 -2.66 1.27
C MET A 261 -7.96 -1.43 0.47
N MET A 262 -8.24 -0.30 1.13
CA MET A 262 -8.63 0.94 0.46
C MET A 262 -7.49 1.56 -0.31
N ASP A 263 -6.30 1.61 0.28
CA ASP A 263 -5.11 2.15 -0.38
C ASP A 263 -4.65 1.24 -1.53
N ALA A 264 -4.78 -0.08 -1.38
CA ALA A 264 -4.59 -1.07 -2.44
C ALA A 264 -5.54 -0.81 -3.61
N LEU A 265 -6.85 -0.68 -3.36
CA LEU A 265 -7.84 -0.43 -4.41
C LEU A 265 -7.63 0.91 -5.11
N LYS A 266 -7.29 1.98 -4.38
CA LYS A 266 -6.94 3.28 -4.98
C LYS A 266 -5.74 3.16 -5.92
N TRP A 267 -4.68 2.49 -5.48
CA TRP A 267 -3.50 2.24 -6.30
C TRP A 267 -3.83 1.41 -7.54
N LEU A 268 -4.53 0.27 -7.37
CA LEU A 268 -5.01 -0.59 -8.47
C LEU A 268 -5.93 0.18 -9.44
N GLY A 269 -6.77 1.07 -8.93
CA GLY A 269 -7.68 1.93 -9.69
C GLY A 269 -7.03 3.09 -10.44
N GLY A 270 -5.74 3.37 -10.16
CA GLY A 270 -4.99 4.43 -10.84
C GLY A 270 -4.95 5.78 -10.10
N ALA A 271 -5.49 5.86 -8.89
CA ALA A 271 -5.22 6.99 -8.00
C ALA A 271 -3.77 6.88 -7.48
N GLY A 272 -2.99 7.96 -7.69
CA GLY A 272 -1.54 7.97 -7.44
C GLY A 272 -0.77 7.28 -8.56
N THR A 273 -0.65 7.97 -9.71
CA THR A 273 -0.06 7.53 -10.99
C THR A 273 1.43 7.15 -10.92
N THR A 274 1.82 6.26 -10.02
CA THR A 274 3.09 5.57 -10.12
C THR A 274 2.92 4.14 -9.61
N PRO A 275 3.11 3.13 -10.48
CA PRO A 275 3.49 1.79 -10.05
C PRO A 275 4.70 1.87 -9.09
N PRO A 276 4.95 0.90 -8.20
CA PRO A 276 6.24 0.79 -7.54
C PRO A 276 7.27 0.53 -8.63
N VAL A 277 7.97 1.58 -9.06
CA VAL A 277 9.20 1.44 -9.84
C VAL A 277 10.33 1.80 -8.89
N ASP A 278 11.07 0.77 -8.47
CA ASP A 278 12.38 0.81 -7.81
C ASP A 278 12.55 1.83 -6.70
N GLN A 279 12.06 1.58 -5.48
CA GLN A 279 12.63 2.33 -4.36
C GLN A 279 14.13 2.02 -4.22
N PRO A 280 14.95 2.99 -3.80
CA PRO A 280 16.36 2.72 -3.56
C PRO A 280 16.51 1.61 -2.50
N SER A 281 17.36 0.63 -2.76
CA SER A 281 17.64 -0.45 -1.82
C SER A 281 18.19 0.11 -0.51
N PRO A 282 17.72 -0.38 0.66
CA PRO A 282 18.17 0.11 1.95
C PRO A 282 19.61 -0.28 2.29
N THR A 283 20.18 -1.24 1.56
CA THR A 283 21.54 -1.76 1.78
C THR A 283 22.54 -1.27 0.75
N THR A 284 22.09 -0.68 -0.35
CA THR A 284 22.95 -0.24 -1.45
C THR A 284 23.39 1.21 -1.23
N TRP A 285 24.65 1.50 -1.57
CA TRP A 285 25.16 2.86 -1.67
C TRP A 285 24.99 3.37 -3.10
N TYR A 286 24.54 4.61 -3.23
CA TYR A 286 24.24 5.22 -4.52
C TYR A 286 24.98 6.53 -4.69
N SER A 287 25.51 6.76 -5.89
CA SER A 287 25.73 8.11 -6.39
C SER A 287 24.40 8.71 -6.84
N ILE A 288 24.14 9.97 -6.45
CA ILE A 288 22.92 10.70 -6.79
C ILE A 288 23.29 11.82 -7.78
N ALA A 289 22.96 11.68 -9.07
CA ALA A 289 23.37 12.63 -10.11
C ALA A 289 22.19 13.42 -10.66
N ASN A 290 22.28 14.75 -10.74
CA ASN A 290 21.19 15.59 -11.25
C ASN A 290 20.95 15.36 -12.74
N LYS A 291 19.68 15.29 -13.16
CA LYS A 291 19.27 15.03 -14.55
C LYS A 291 19.63 16.18 -15.51
N ALA A 292 19.65 17.43 -15.04
CA ALA A 292 19.91 18.58 -15.89
C ALA A 292 21.39 18.71 -16.29
N ASN A 293 22.31 18.39 -15.37
CA ASN A 293 23.73 18.69 -15.55
C ASN A 293 24.69 17.51 -15.28
N GLY A 294 24.18 16.36 -14.81
CA GLY A 294 24.97 15.16 -14.54
C GLY A 294 25.90 15.24 -13.32
N LYS A 295 25.86 16.32 -12.54
CA LYS A 295 26.69 16.49 -11.33
C LYS A 295 26.09 15.75 -10.13
N CYS A 296 26.96 15.30 -9.24
CA CYS A 296 26.60 14.48 -8.10
C CYS A 296 26.28 15.33 -6.87
N VAL A 297 25.31 14.89 -6.07
CA VAL A 297 25.15 15.34 -4.69
C VAL A 297 26.43 14.99 -3.92
N ASP A 298 26.97 15.94 -3.16
CA ASP A 298 28.29 15.86 -2.55
C ASP A 298 28.27 16.47 -1.14
N ALA A 299 28.89 15.78 -0.18
CA ALA A 299 29.22 16.36 1.13
C ALA A 299 30.51 17.17 1.02
N ARG A 300 30.37 18.51 1.04
CA ARG A 300 31.46 19.45 0.74
C ARG A 300 32.76 19.08 1.42
N ALA A 301 33.83 19.00 0.63
CA ALA A 301 35.18 18.68 1.06
C ALA A 301 35.29 17.36 1.86
N ALA A 302 34.39 16.40 1.60
CA ALA A 302 34.25 15.15 2.33
C ALA A 302 34.06 15.32 3.85
N GLY A 303 33.51 16.46 4.29
CA GLY A 303 33.29 16.76 5.69
C GLY A 303 32.28 15.83 6.37
N THR A 304 32.48 15.58 7.65
CA THR A 304 31.59 14.77 8.51
C THR A 304 31.06 15.54 9.71
N ALA A 305 31.34 16.84 9.81
CA ALA A 305 30.84 17.67 10.90
C ALA A 305 29.37 18.02 10.69
N ASN A 306 28.64 18.24 11.78
CA ASN A 306 27.31 18.85 11.69
C ASN A 306 27.44 20.23 11.03
N GLY A 307 26.60 20.48 10.02
CA GLY A 307 26.66 21.70 9.22
C GLY A 307 27.56 21.61 7.99
N THR A 308 28.20 20.46 7.70
CA THR A 308 28.85 20.25 6.40
C THR A 308 27.82 20.44 5.29
N VAL A 309 28.11 21.34 4.35
CA VAL A 309 27.18 21.68 3.27
C VAL A 309 26.96 20.49 2.33
N ILE A 310 25.71 20.25 1.97
CA ILE A 310 25.38 19.40 0.83
C ILE A 310 25.36 20.26 -0.43
N GLU A 311 26.21 19.93 -1.39
CA GLU A 311 26.39 20.65 -2.64
C GLU A 311 26.24 19.75 -3.85
N GLN A 312 26.25 20.33 -5.05
CA GLN A 312 26.59 19.57 -6.25
C GLN A 312 28.08 19.71 -6.57
N TYR A 313 28.68 18.63 -7.02
CA TYR A 313 30.06 18.61 -7.50
C TYR A 313 30.20 17.64 -8.68
N SER A 314 31.21 17.87 -9.52
CA SER A 314 31.61 16.92 -10.56
C SER A 314 31.76 15.52 -9.97
N CYS A 315 31.09 14.53 -10.56
CA CYS A 315 31.10 13.17 -10.02
C CYS A 315 32.53 12.61 -10.00
N ASN A 316 33.02 12.22 -8.83
CA ASN A 316 34.40 11.80 -8.58
C ASN A 316 34.52 10.43 -7.90
N GLY A 317 33.39 9.78 -7.57
CA GLY A 317 33.35 8.42 -7.03
C GLY A 317 33.82 8.30 -5.57
N THR A 318 34.07 9.41 -4.88
CA THR A 318 34.44 9.40 -3.46
C THR A 318 33.25 9.04 -2.58
N GLN A 319 33.53 8.60 -1.35
CA GLN A 319 32.50 8.33 -0.34
C GLN A 319 31.66 9.56 0.01
N ALA A 320 32.17 10.77 -0.23
CA ALA A 320 31.42 12.02 -0.06
C ALA A 320 30.19 12.13 -0.98
N GLN A 321 30.20 11.41 -2.11
CA GLN A 321 29.12 11.41 -3.11
C GLN A 321 28.24 10.17 -3.05
N GLN A 322 28.41 9.35 -2.02
CA GLN A 322 27.71 8.07 -1.89
C GLN A 322 26.73 8.11 -0.73
N PHE A 323 25.48 7.76 -1.01
CA PHE A 323 24.37 7.87 -0.07
C PHE A 323 23.56 6.58 0.01
N GLN A 324 23.01 6.30 1.19
CA GLN A 324 22.15 5.15 1.43
C GLN A 324 20.80 5.61 1.98
N PHE A 325 19.72 5.02 1.44
CA PHE A 325 18.35 5.37 1.78
C PHE A 325 17.80 4.39 2.80
N GLN A 326 17.94 4.71 4.09
CA GLN A 326 17.43 3.82 5.14
C GLN A 326 15.98 4.17 5.49
N PRO A 327 15.05 3.20 5.45
CA PRO A 327 13.64 3.42 5.76
C PRO A 327 13.43 4.00 7.16
N THR A 328 12.47 4.91 7.25
CA THR A 328 11.93 5.42 8.52
C THR A 328 10.47 4.98 8.67
N SER A 329 9.50 5.89 8.63
CA SER A 329 8.07 5.61 8.70
C SER A 329 7.29 6.36 7.61
N GLY A 330 6.18 5.78 7.12
CA GLY A 330 5.27 6.45 6.19
C GLY A 330 5.86 6.69 4.79
N GLY A 331 6.66 5.75 4.27
CA GLY A 331 7.32 5.88 2.96
C GLY A 331 8.53 6.83 2.91
N PHE A 332 8.91 7.44 4.03
CA PHE A 332 10.10 8.29 4.12
C PHE A 332 11.35 7.50 4.48
N THR A 333 12.50 8.03 4.09
CA THR A 333 13.84 7.49 4.38
C THR A 333 14.70 8.56 5.03
N ARG A 334 15.71 8.14 5.78
CA ARG A 334 16.89 8.96 6.05
C ARG A 334 17.93 8.70 4.96
N VAL A 335 18.59 9.75 4.49
CA VAL A 335 19.58 9.67 3.40
C VAL A 335 20.97 9.83 4.01
N ASN A 336 21.59 8.71 4.37
CA ASN A 336 22.87 8.65 5.07
C ASN A 336 24.03 8.93 4.10
N ASN A 337 25.09 9.62 4.54
CA ASN A 337 26.32 9.77 3.76
C ASN A 337 27.33 8.66 4.08
N ARG A 338 28.12 8.21 3.09
CA ARG A 338 29.06 7.09 3.29
C ARG A 338 30.30 7.45 4.11
N ASN A 339 30.72 8.73 4.15
CA ASN A 339 31.85 9.14 5.01
C ASN A 339 31.52 8.97 6.51
N ASP A 340 30.25 9.14 6.88
CA ASP A 340 29.74 8.88 8.23
C ASP A 340 28.24 8.55 8.15
N ALA A 341 27.91 7.27 8.26
CA ALA A 341 26.53 6.79 8.13
C ALA A 341 25.59 7.26 9.26
N THR A 342 26.11 7.94 10.30
CA THR A 342 25.30 8.60 11.33
C THR A 342 24.82 9.99 10.89
N LYS A 343 25.40 10.55 9.83
CA LYS A 343 25.04 11.85 9.24
C LYS A 343 24.09 11.68 8.06
N VAL A 344 23.10 12.56 7.98
CA VAL A 344 22.04 12.52 6.98
C VAL A 344 21.86 13.86 6.29
N ILE A 345 21.28 13.85 5.09
CA ILE A 345 20.82 15.08 4.42
C ILE A 345 19.70 15.71 5.26
N ASP A 346 19.97 16.91 5.75
CA ASP A 346 19.16 17.70 6.68
C ASP A 346 18.84 19.07 6.07
N VAL A 347 17.61 19.53 6.20
CA VAL A 347 17.25 20.93 5.89
C VAL A 347 17.66 21.82 7.06
N THR A 348 18.55 22.77 6.80
CA THR A 348 19.11 23.67 7.82
C THR A 348 18.02 24.41 8.59
N GLY A 349 18.14 24.41 9.91
CA GLY A 349 17.28 25.18 10.81
C GLY A 349 15.84 24.68 10.89
N VAL A 350 15.57 23.42 10.50
CA VAL A 350 14.19 22.85 10.48
C VAL A 350 13.25 23.75 9.64
N SER A 351 13.80 24.37 8.61
CA SER A 351 13.10 25.39 7.83
C SER A 351 12.06 24.75 6.90
N VAL A 352 10.97 25.49 6.66
CA VAL A 352 9.99 25.19 5.59
C VAL A 352 10.07 26.22 4.45
N ALA A 353 11.00 27.18 4.52
CA ALA A 353 11.15 28.22 3.52
C ALA A 353 11.75 27.69 2.21
N ASP A 354 11.36 28.30 1.09
CA ASP A 354 12.04 28.09 -0.18
C ASP A 354 13.50 28.53 -0.08
N ASN A 355 14.37 27.82 -0.79
CA ASN A 355 15.82 28.06 -0.83
C ASN A 355 16.53 27.87 0.52
N ALA A 356 15.91 27.20 1.50
CA ALA A 356 16.64 26.76 2.69
C ALA A 356 17.70 25.73 2.29
N GLY A 357 18.95 25.96 2.72
CA GLY A 357 20.09 25.12 2.38
C GLY A 357 20.02 23.73 2.99
N LEU A 358 20.67 22.78 2.32
CA LEU A 358 20.87 21.42 2.80
C LEU A 358 22.26 21.27 3.42
N GLN A 359 22.34 20.45 4.46
CA GLN A 359 23.55 20.15 5.21
C GLN A 359 23.57 18.68 5.64
N LEU A 360 24.72 18.21 6.09
CA LEU A 360 24.83 17.01 6.90
C LEU A 360 24.57 17.33 8.36
N TRP A 361 23.79 16.48 9.01
CA TRP A 361 23.56 16.55 10.45
C TRP A 361 23.42 15.15 11.05
N THR A 362 23.77 14.98 12.32
CA THR A 362 23.49 13.73 13.04
C THR A 362 22.01 13.40 12.96
N TYR A 363 21.68 12.18 12.54
CA TYR A 363 20.31 11.73 12.54
C TYR A 363 19.73 11.74 13.96
N SER A 364 18.63 12.48 14.15
CA SER A 364 17.94 12.64 15.43
C SER A 364 16.43 12.41 15.29
N ASN A 365 16.02 11.73 14.21
CA ASN A 365 14.62 11.46 13.88
C ASN A 365 13.77 12.71 13.60
N GLY A 366 14.40 13.85 13.27
CA GLY A 366 13.70 15.07 12.86
C GLY A 366 13.01 14.91 11.50
N ASN A 367 11.87 15.58 11.30
CA ASN A 367 11.15 15.52 10.01
C ASN A 367 11.94 16.23 8.88
N ASN A 368 12.77 17.21 9.21
CA ASN A 368 13.66 17.89 8.26
C ASN A 368 14.82 17.01 7.76
N GLN A 369 14.98 15.81 8.32
CA GLN A 369 16.02 14.83 8.01
C GLN A 369 15.49 13.63 7.21
N GLN A 370 14.23 13.71 6.78
CA GLN A 370 13.51 12.59 6.19
C GLN A 370 12.97 12.97 4.82
N TRP A 371 13.19 12.09 3.86
CA TRP A 371 12.93 12.32 2.45
C TRP A 371 12.18 11.14 1.85
N GLN A 372 11.15 11.43 1.06
CA GLN A 372 10.47 10.45 0.23
C GLN A 372 11.14 10.46 -1.15
N ALA A 373 11.66 9.31 -1.57
CA ALA A 373 12.13 9.11 -2.94
C ALA A 373 10.92 8.75 -3.82
N VAL A 374 10.58 9.64 -4.75
CA VAL A 374 9.47 9.43 -5.68
C VAL A 374 10.07 9.09 -7.04
N SER A 375 9.78 7.88 -7.51
CA SER A 375 10.32 7.37 -8.77
C SER A 375 9.71 8.10 -9.97
N GLU A 376 10.57 8.47 -10.92
CA GLU A 376 10.21 9.02 -12.23
C GLU A 376 10.41 7.97 -13.34
N GLY A 377 10.79 6.74 -12.98
CA GLY A 377 11.15 5.67 -13.91
C GLY A 377 12.62 5.70 -14.37
N SER A 378 13.10 4.58 -14.91
CA SER A 378 14.45 4.43 -15.46
C SER A 378 15.59 4.85 -14.51
N GLY A 379 15.39 4.64 -13.20
CA GLY A 379 16.37 4.98 -12.16
C GLY A 379 16.44 6.47 -11.80
N TYR A 380 15.49 7.30 -12.26
CA TYR A 380 15.36 8.70 -11.87
C TYR A 380 14.35 8.88 -10.73
N PHE A 381 14.63 9.85 -9.86
CA PHE A 381 13.82 10.17 -8.68
C PHE A 381 13.82 11.68 -8.42
N HIS A 382 12.77 12.18 -7.82
CA HIS A 382 12.84 13.40 -7.02
C HIS A 382 12.70 13.05 -5.53
N PHE A 383 13.24 13.91 -4.66
CA PHE A 383 13.24 13.69 -3.21
C PHE A 383 12.41 14.76 -2.50
N VAL A 384 11.34 14.35 -1.85
CA VAL A 384 10.38 15.24 -1.16
C VAL A 384 10.65 15.24 0.33
N SER A 385 10.88 16.42 0.93
CA SER A 385 11.07 16.57 2.37
C SER A 385 9.79 16.24 3.13
N ARG A 386 9.91 15.40 4.18
CA ARG A 386 8.81 15.07 5.08
C ARG A 386 8.24 16.28 5.80
N LEU A 387 9.09 17.25 6.14
CA LEU A 387 8.67 18.41 6.93
C LEU A 387 7.83 19.41 6.12
N SER A 388 8.24 19.68 4.88
CA SER A 388 7.74 20.82 4.10
C SER A 388 7.00 20.43 2.82
N ASN A 389 7.05 19.16 2.41
CA ASN A 389 6.60 18.68 1.10
C ASN A 389 7.34 19.34 -0.09
N LYS A 390 8.54 19.88 0.13
CA LYS A 390 9.38 20.51 -0.90
C LYS A 390 10.46 19.58 -1.41
N CYS A 391 10.95 19.84 -2.61
CA CYS A 391 11.89 18.97 -3.30
C CYS A 391 13.34 19.41 -3.09
N LEU A 392 14.24 18.44 -2.94
CA LEU A 392 15.68 18.66 -3.09
C LEU A 392 15.96 19.24 -4.49
N THR A 393 16.66 20.37 -4.56
CA THR A 393 16.75 21.19 -5.76
C THR A 393 18.16 21.74 -5.96
N VAL A 394 18.64 21.69 -7.21
CA VAL A 394 19.76 22.51 -7.68
C VAL A 394 19.24 23.95 -7.90
N PRO A 395 19.64 24.94 -7.07
CA PRO A 395 19.05 26.27 -7.14
C PRO A 395 19.40 26.97 -8.45
N ASN A 396 18.43 27.70 -9.01
CA ASN A 396 18.57 28.51 -10.22
C ASN A 396 19.13 27.75 -11.44
N GLY A 397 19.00 26.42 -11.49
CA GLY A 397 19.56 25.60 -12.57
C GLY A 397 21.09 25.67 -12.68
N SER A 398 21.78 25.97 -11.57
CA SER A 398 23.24 26.12 -11.56
C SER A 398 23.95 24.90 -12.14
N ILE A 399 25.00 25.15 -12.92
CA ILE A 399 25.93 24.12 -13.40
C ILE A 399 27.30 24.22 -12.72
N ALA A 400 27.47 25.16 -11.77
CA ALA A 400 28.74 25.36 -11.08
C ALA A 400 28.97 24.29 -10.01
N ASP A 401 30.22 23.83 -9.90
CA ASP A 401 30.64 23.02 -8.74
C ASP A 401 30.53 23.84 -7.46
N SER A 402 30.34 23.12 -6.36
CA SER A 402 30.18 23.67 -5.02
C SER A 402 28.98 24.60 -4.83
N THR A 403 27.97 24.48 -5.70
CA THR A 403 26.66 25.10 -5.47
C THR A 403 25.95 24.31 -4.37
N GLN A 404 25.63 24.96 -3.24
CA GLN A 404 24.82 24.36 -2.17
C GLN A 404 23.43 23.99 -2.70
N LEU A 405 22.99 22.77 -2.40
CA LEU A 405 21.63 22.32 -2.72
C LEU A 405 20.65 22.87 -1.69
N VAL A 406 19.41 23.05 -2.12
CA VAL A 406 18.34 23.63 -1.31
C VAL A 406 17.08 22.77 -1.36
N GLN A 407 16.13 23.04 -0.47
CA GLN A 407 14.73 22.69 -0.74
C GLN A 407 14.03 23.81 -1.52
N LEU A 408 13.15 23.44 -2.43
CA LEU A 408 12.28 24.38 -3.15
C LEU A 408 10.95 23.69 -3.45
N THR A 409 9.86 24.45 -3.54
CA THR A 409 8.57 23.96 -4.04
C THR A 409 8.77 23.05 -5.27
N CYS A 410 8.19 21.85 -5.23
CA CYS A 410 8.30 20.86 -6.30
C CYS A 410 7.67 21.41 -7.58
N ASN A 411 8.43 21.43 -8.67
CA ASN A 411 8.04 22.03 -9.95
C ASN A 411 8.27 21.11 -11.16
N GLY A 412 8.75 19.89 -10.94
CA GLY A 412 8.95 18.88 -12.00
C GLY A 412 10.10 19.19 -12.97
N SER A 413 10.92 20.20 -12.68
CA SER A 413 12.08 20.55 -13.52
C SER A 413 13.21 19.52 -13.39
N ALA A 414 14.08 19.44 -14.40
CA ALA A 414 15.27 18.60 -14.36
C ALA A 414 16.24 18.96 -13.21
N ALA A 415 16.15 20.17 -12.65
CA ALA A 415 16.90 20.59 -11.47
C ALA A 415 16.47 19.88 -10.17
N GLN A 416 15.32 19.19 -10.18
CA GLN A 416 14.76 18.43 -9.05
C GLN A 416 14.75 16.90 -9.30
N SER A 417 15.20 16.46 -10.47
CA SER A 417 15.25 15.06 -10.87
C SER A 417 16.68 14.54 -10.81
N PHE A 418 16.87 13.36 -10.24
CA PHE A 418 18.17 12.78 -9.94
C PHE A 418 18.22 11.30 -10.29
N LYS A 419 19.28 10.88 -10.99
CA LYS A 419 19.57 9.48 -11.27
C LYS A 419 20.31 8.84 -10.10
N LEU A 420 19.84 7.67 -9.67
CA LEU A 420 20.56 6.82 -8.72
C LEU A 420 21.39 5.77 -9.47
N THR A 421 22.68 5.70 -9.15
CA THR A 421 23.59 4.68 -9.68
C THR A 421 24.28 3.98 -8.52
N ALA A 422 24.15 2.65 -8.43
CA ALA A 422 24.81 1.88 -7.38
C ALA A 422 26.35 2.02 -7.48
N GLY A 423 27.04 2.18 -6.36
CA GLY A 423 28.49 2.39 -6.30
C GLY A 423 29.16 2.09 -4.96
#